data_AF-W8LAB3-F1
#
_entry.id   AF-W8LAB3-F1
#
_cell.length_a   1.000
_cell.length_b   1.000
_cell.length_c   1.000
_cell.angle_alpha   90.00
_cell.angle_beta   90.00
_cell.angle_gamma   90.00
#
_symmetry.space_group_name_H-M   'P 1'
#
loop_
_entity.id
_entity.type
_entity.pdbx_description
1 polymer ?
#
loop_
_entity_poly.entity_id
_entity_poly.type
_entity_poly.pdbx_seq_one_letter_code
_entity_poly.pdbx_strand_id
1 'polypeptide(L)'
;MGMIVIALGGGSIASSQAASITIPDGDSAGTYANFGGFDWSAGGKATVFDWWTDQDTVSAGDTRDITLDFWTIAGSVSDPFQNNLTGPTRGILDGDYEFTFSTQLTERATCLEAVGGACIQSEFELLAGSWQIYYDPNPNADQLAGTGFQDGTLILEGDFDLGFAGVFTAIADATGFVGGTGSNTLQGTVTYTNSDFFTPDLVGTTVGTELKFGNDRTDGGVLVTGTPFNSPVTCSVEDGTICLQADANQSFRAAEVPEPATVALLGFGLVGLVALRRRMS
;
A
#
# COMPACT_ATOMS: atom_id res chain seq x y z
N MET A 1 -11.25 28.29 -57.91
CA MET A 1 -10.58 26.97 -57.83
C MET A 1 -9.82 26.97 -56.51
N GLY A 2 -10.26 26.20 -55.52
CA GLY A 2 -9.71 26.20 -54.17
C GLY A 2 -10.72 25.66 -53.17
N MET A 3 -10.73 24.34 -52.99
CA MET A 3 -11.58 23.64 -52.03
C MET A 3 -10.77 23.47 -50.74
N ILE A 4 -11.17 24.15 -49.67
CA ILE A 4 -10.59 23.97 -48.34
C ILE A 4 -11.32 22.79 -47.69
N VAL A 5 -10.60 21.70 -47.45
CA VAL A 5 -11.07 20.57 -46.64
C VAL A 5 -10.70 20.87 -45.20
N ILE A 6 -11.69 21.11 -44.35
CA ILE A 6 -11.52 21.21 -42.90
C ILE A 6 -11.62 19.79 -42.34
N ALA A 7 -10.48 19.22 -41.96
CA ALA A 7 -10.43 17.99 -41.19
C ALA A 7 -10.69 18.32 -39.72
N LEU A 8 -11.91 18.04 -39.22
CA LEU A 8 -12.17 18.00 -37.79
C LEU A 8 -11.49 16.75 -37.20
N GLY A 9 -10.31 16.93 -36.61
CA GLY A 9 -9.70 15.93 -35.74
C GLY A 9 -10.45 15.89 -34.41
N GLY A 10 -11.40 14.98 -34.27
CA GLY A 10 -12.04 14.67 -32.99
C GLY A 10 -11.06 13.89 -32.12
N GLY A 11 -10.48 14.54 -31.11
CA GLY A 11 -9.74 13.86 -30.06
C GLY A 11 -10.71 13.09 -29.17
N SER A 12 -10.54 11.77 -29.07
CA SER A 12 -11.20 10.96 -28.06
C SER A 12 -10.56 11.23 -26.70
N ILE A 13 -11.31 11.83 -25.78
CA ILE A 13 -10.95 11.87 -24.37
C ILE A 13 -11.37 10.50 -23.81
N ALA A 14 -10.40 9.68 -23.41
CA ALA A 14 -10.68 8.46 -22.68
C ALA A 14 -11.02 8.85 -21.22
N SER A 15 -12.16 8.40 -20.70
CA SER A 15 -12.45 8.48 -19.27
C SER A 15 -11.96 7.20 -18.60
N SER A 16 -11.36 7.32 -17.42
CA SER A 16 -11.10 6.19 -16.53
C SER A 16 -12.41 5.77 -15.82
N GLN A 17 -12.77 4.49 -15.88
CA GLN A 17 -13.83 3.95 -15.01
C GLN A 17 -13.33 3.87 -13.57
N ALA A 18 -14.17 4.29 -12.61
CA ALA A 18 -13.92 4.09 -11.19
C ALA A 18 -13.88 2.59 -10.86
N ALA A 19 -12.91 2.15 -10.06
CA ALA A 19 -12.86 0.78 -9.60
C ALA A 19 -13.99 0.47 -8.63
N SER A 20 -14.32 -0.81 -8.51
CA SER A 20 -15.18 -1.34 -7.46
C SER A 20 -14.52 -2.55 -6.83
N ILE A 21 -14.78 -2.76 -5.54
CA ILE A 21 -14.47 -4.01 -4.85
C ILE A 21 -15.79 -4.72 -4.49
N THR A 22 -15.88 -6.00 -4.82
CA THR A 22 -17.02 -6.89 -4.54
C THR A 22 -16.60 -7.92 -3.50
N ILE A 23 -17.35 -8.00 -2.41
CA ILE A 23 -17.17 -9.00 -1.36
C ILE A 23 -18.05 -10.19 -1.72
N PRO A 24 -17.48 -11.39 -1.96
CA PRO A 24 -18.23 -12.53 -2.46
C PRO A 24 -19.06 -13.27 -1.38
N ASP A 25 -18.99 -12.87 -0.11
CA ASP A 25 -19.46 -13.72 1.00
C ASP A 25 -20.91 -13.48 1.45
N GLY A 26 -21.81 -14.36 0.99
CA GLY A 26 -23.10 -14.64 1.64
C GLY A 26 -23.98 -13.42 1.97
N ASP A 27 -24.52 -13.39 3.19
CA ASP A 27 -25.39 -12.29 3.70
C ASP A 27 -24.65 -10.94 3.85
N SER A 28 -23.31 -10.95 3.75
CA SER A 28 -22.41 -9.80 3.79
C SER A 28 -21.94 -9.35 2.40
N ALA A 29 -22.37 -10.08 1.37
CA ALA A 29 -21.97 -9.83 0.00
C ALA A 29 -22.47 -8.45 -0.47
N GLY A 30 -21.62 -7.76 -1.20
CA GLY A 30 -21.97 -6.49 -1.80
C GLY A 30 -20.78 -5.85 -2.48
N THR A 31 -21.07 -4.79 -3.22
CA THR A 31 -20.08 -4.06 -4.00
C THR A 31 -19.94 -2.65 -3.45
N TYR A 32 -18.71 -2.28 -3.13
CA TYR A 32 -18.33 -0.90 -2.89
C TYR A 32 -18.01 -0.28 -4.25
N ALA A 33 -18.98 0.45 -4.80
CA ALA A 33 -18.76 1.27 -5.97
C ALA A 33 -17.76 2.39 -5.64
N ASN A 34 -16.92 2.77 -6.59
CA ASN A 34 -15.91 3.82 -6.42
C ASN A 34 -14.88 3.49 -5.34
N PHE A 35 -14.38 2.25 -5.35
CA PHE A 35 -13.22 1.84 -4.58
C PHE A 35 -12.00 2.68 -4.96
N GLY A 36 -11.35 3.26 -3.95
CA GLY A 36 -10.07 3.95 -4.08
C GLY A 36 -8.96 3.31 -3.27
N GLY A 37 -9.27 2.58 -2.21
CA GLY A 37 -8.27 1.83 -1.45
C GLY A 37 -8.70 1.41 -0.05
N PHE A 38 -7.71 1.36 0.84
CA PHE A 38 -7.87 0.92 2.23
C PHE A 38 -7.32 1.96 3.19
N ASP A 39 -8.04 2.16 4.28
CA ASP A 39 -7.52 2.81 5.48
C ASP A 39 -7.14 1.70 6.45
N TRP A 40 -5.84 1.53 6.70
CA TRP A 40 -5.35 0.44 7.52
C TRP A 40 -5.50 0.78 9.01
N SER A 41 -5.55 -0.24 9.86
CA SER A 41 -5.65 -0.03 11.30
C SER A 41 -4.43 0.73 11.81
N ALA A 42 -4.66 1.81 12.57
CA ALA A 42 -3.63 2.60 13.25
C ALA A 42 -2.81 1.81 14.29
N GLY A 43 -3.19 0.56 14.55
CA GLY A 43 -2.48 -0.40 15.40
C GLY A 43 -1.57 -1.37 14.64
N GLY A 44 -1.32 -1.15 13.35
CA GLY A 44 -0.37 -1.93 12.54
C GLY A 44 1.00 -2.07 13.20
N LYS A 45 1.74 -3.10 12.77
CA LYS A 45 3.02 -3.47 13.36
C LYS A 45 4.09 -3.54 12.30
N ALA A 46 5.25 -3.00 12.61
CA ALA A 46 6.42 -3.14 11.77
C ALA A 46 7.63 -3.55 12.60
N THR A 47 8.54 -4.30 11.99
CA THR A 47 9.80 -4.72 12.59
C THR A 47 10.93 -4.40 11.63
N VAL A 48 11.93 -3.68 12.12
CA VAL A 48 13.20 -3.46 11.43
C VAL A 48 14.22 -4.43 11.97
N PHE A 49 14.87 -5.16 11.08
CA PHE A 49 15.99 -6.05 11.37
C PHE A 49 17.30 -5.43 10.88
N ASP A 50 18.39 -5.89 11.49
CA ASP A 50 19.75 -5.46 11.18
C ASP A 50 19.96 -3.94 11.35
N TRP A 51 19.27 -3.31 12.29
CA TRP A 51 19.55 -1.91 12.66
C TRP A 51 20.91 -1.76 13.34
N TRP A 52 21.42 -0.53 13.43
CA TRP A 52 22.58 -0.21 14.27
C TRP A 52 22.33 -0.62 15.73
N THR A 53 23.29 -1.28 16.35
CA THR A 53 23.20 -1.73 17.74
C THR A 53 23.79 -0.69 18.69
N ASP A 54 23.64 -0.91 20.01
CA ASP A 54 24.29 -0.10 21.04
C ASP A 54 25.83 -0.25 21.07
N GLN A 55 26.36 -1.29 20.41
CA GLN A 55 27.79 -1.52 20.22
C GLN A 55 28.36 -0.78 19.02
N ASP A 56 27.51 -0.33 18.10
CA ASP A 56 27.94 0.45 16.95
C ASP A 56 28.26 1.89 17.36
N THR A 57 29.32 2.47 16.79
CA THR A 57 29.56 3.91 16.84
C THR A 57 29.27 4.50 15.47
N VAL A 58 28.10 5.12 15.33
CA VAL A 58 27.58 5.65 14.07
C VAL A 58 27.95 7.11 13.91
N SER A 59 28.37 7.47 12.71
CA SER A 59 28.63 8.83 12.26
C SER A 59 27.69 9.21 11.11
N ALA A 60 27.48 10.51 10.91
CA ALA A 60 26.77 10.98 9.72
C ALA A 60 27.49 10.52 8.44
N GLY A 61 26.73 9.99 7.49
CA GLY A 61 27.20 9.36 6.25
C GLY A 61 27.37 7.84 6.33
N ASP A 62 27.32 7.24 7.52
CA ASP A 62 27.34 5.77 7.64
C ASP A 62 26.05 5.18 7.06
N THR A 63 26.18 4.04 6.39
CA THR A 63 25.05 3.35 5.74
C THR A 63 24.90 1.92 6.25
N ARG A 64 23.67 1.42 6.30
CA ARG A 64 23.36 0.02 6.57
C ARG A 64 22.15 -0.44 5.76
N ASP A 65 22.23 -1.63 5.18
CA ASP A 65 21.07 -2.26 4.55
C ASP A 65 20.29 -3.01 5.64
N ILE A 66 18.98 -2.79 5.68
CA ILE A 66 18.04 -3.29 6.70
C ILE A 66 16.88 -4.01 6.03
N THR A 67 16.16 -4.82 6.81
CA THR A 67 14.86 -5.39 6.39
C THR A 67 13.75 -4.79 7.24
N LEU A 68 12.68 -4.31 6.62
CA LEU A 68 11.47 -3.84 7.29
C LEU A 68 10.30 -4.76 6.92
N ASP A 69 9.76 -5.46 7.90
CA ASP A 69 8.49 -6.17 7.77
C ASP A 69 7.38 -5.24 8.29
N PHE A 70 6.28 -5.08 7.54
CA PHE A 70 5.09 -4.35 7.99
C PHE A 70 3.83 -5.16 7.70
N TRP A 71 2.92 -5.21 8.68
CA TRP A 71 1.65 -5.89 8.53
C TRP A 71 0.53 -5.23 9.35
N THR A 72 -0.69 -5.31 8.82
CA THR A 72 -1.85 -4.68 9.40
C THR A 72 -3.15 -5.26 8.84
N ILE A 73 -4.27 -4.97 9.51
CA ILE A 73 -5.62 -5.30 9.05
C ILE A 73 -6.30 -4.02 8.58
N ALA A 74 -7.21 -4.10 7.61
CA ALA A 74 -7.97 -2.93 7.18
C ALA A 74 -8.88 -2.45 8.32
N GLY A 75 -8.87 -1.14 8.58
CA GLY A 75 -9.89 -0.49 9.41
C GLY A 75 -11.12 -0.11 8.59
N SER A 76 -10.93 0.25 7.32
CA SER A 76 -12.02 0.49 6.37
C SER A 76 -11.60 0.36 4.91
N VAL A 77 -12.61 0.31 4.03
CA VAL A 77 -12.48 0.50 2.59
C VAL A 77 -12.79 1.96 2.26
N SER A 78 -11.98 2.60 1.42
CA SER A 78 -12.07 4.03 1.12
C SER A 78 -12.30 4.32 -0.37
N ASP A 79 -12.84 5.51 -0.66
CA ASP A 79 -12.98 6.07 -2.01
C ASP A 79 -11.64 6.69 -2.50
N PRO A 80 -11.54 7.13 -3.77
CA PRO A 80 -10.31 7.75 -4.29
C PRO A 80 -9.88 9.03 -3.57
N PHE A 81 -10.75 9.63 -2.75
CA PHE A 81 -10.46 10.80 -1.92
C PHE A 81 -10.18 10.43 -0.46
N GLN A 82 -10.03 9.14 -0.16
CA GLN A 82 -9.79 8.58 1.18
C GLN A 82 -10.94 8.82 2.17
N ASN A 83 -12.17 9.01 1.67
CA ASN A 83 -13.35 8.95 2.53
C ASN A 83 -13.77 7.49 2.71
N ASN A 84 -14.11 7.10 3.94
CA ASN A 84 -14.58 5.76 4.23
C ASN A 84 -15.87 5.47 3.46
N LEU A 85 -15.88 4.37 2.71
CA LEU A 85 -17.07 3.89 2.04
C LEU A 85 -17.92 3.11 3.03
N THR A 86 -19.17 3.53 3.20
CA THR A 86 -20.18 2.75 3.91
C THR A 86 -20.75 1.71 2.97
N GLY A 87 -20.57 0.42 3.25
CA GLY A 87 -21.04 -0.68 2.40
C GLY A 87 -21.98 -1.65 3.11
N PRO A 88 -22.14 -2.88 2.57
CA PRO A 88 -23.10 -3.86 3.06
C PRO A 88 -22.96 -4.07 4.58
N THR A 89 -24.10 -4.17 5.25
CA THR A 89 -24.36 -4.07 6.70
C THR A 89 -23.63 -5.07 7.61
N ARG A 90 -22.78 -5.93 7.06
CA ARG A 90 -21.93 -6.90 7.74
C ARG A 90 -20.51 -6.66 7.23
N GLY A 91 -19.75 -5.87 7.98
CA GLY A 91 -18.50 -5.28 7.50
C GLY A 91 -17.25 -5.79 8.24
N ILE A 92 -16.11 -5.20 7.88
CA ILE A 92 -14.85 -5.24 8.63
C ILE A 92 -15.06 -4.98 10.13
N LEU A 93 -16.01 -4.10 10.49
CA LEU A 93 -16.28 -3.70 11.87
C LEU A 93 -17.05 -4.75 12.70
N ASP A 94 -17.78 -5.67 12.05
CA ASP A 94 -18.55 -6.71 12.72
C ASP A 94 -17.74 -8.01 12.90
N GLY A 95 -16.54 -8.08 12.31
CA GLY A 95 -15.64 -9.24 12.40
C GLY A 95 -16.11 -10.44 11.59
N ASP A 96 -16.90 -10.23 10.54
CA ASP A 96 -17.36 -11.30 9.64
C ASP A 96 -16.31 -11.69 8.59
N TYR A 97 -15.41 -10.76 8.24
CA TYR A 97 -14.25 -10.99 7.38
C TYR A 97 -13.16 -9.96 7.70
N GLU A 98 -11.93 -10.21 7.24
CA GLU A 98 -10.84 -9.26 7.32
C GLU A 98 -10.09 -9.11 6.00
N PHE A 99 -9.53 -7.92 5.79
CA PHE A 99 -8.48 -7.71 4.80
C PHE A 99 -7.17 -7.55 5.53
N THR A 100 -6.18 -8.34 5.15
CA THR A 100 -4.84 -8.31 5.74
C THR A 100 -3.86 -7.79 4.71
N PHE A 101 -2.93 -6.96 5.16
CA PHE A 101 -1.82 -6.45 4.39
C PHE A 101 -0.53 -6.94 5.02
N SER A 102 0.42 -7.39 4.20
CA SER A 102 1.79 -7.63 4.63
C SER A 102 2.78 -7.24 3.53
N THR A 103 3.94 -6.74 3.96
CA THR A 103 5.06 -6.40 3.07
C THR A 103 6.38 -6.64 3.76
N GLN A 104 7.39 -6.99 2.97
CA GLN A 104 8.78 -7.03 3.36
C GLN A 104 9.56 -6.11 2.43
N LEU A 105 10.27 -5.16 3.03
CA LEU A 105 11.09 -4.17 2.34
C LEU A 105 12.56 -4.41 2.68
N THR A 106 13.43 -4.25 1.70
CA THR A 106 14.87 -4.09 1.91
C THR A 106 15.23 -2.64 1.64
N GLU A 107 15.74 -1.95 2.65
CA GLU A 107 16.07 -0.52 2.57
C GLU A 107 17.54 -0.29 2.92
N ARG A 108 18.17 0.72 2.33
CA ARG A 108 19.43 1.28 2.81
C ARG A 108 19.14 2.48 3.68
N ALA A 109 19.44 2.34 4.97
CA ALA A 109 19.47 3.46 5.90
C ALA A 109 20.80 4.22 5.76
N THR A 110 20.74 5.53 5.60
CA THR A 110 21.91 6.43 5.66
C THR A 110 21.73 7.36 6.84
N CYS A 111 22.72 7.39 7.73
CA CYS A 111 22.67 8.28 8.88
C CYS A 111 22.92 9.72 8.44
N LEU A 112 21.95 10.61 8.66
CA LEU A 112 22.06 12.03 8.36
C LEU A 112 22.62 12.83 9.55
N GLU A 113 22.22 12.45 10.77
CA GLU A 113 22.67 13.09 12.00
C GLU A 113 22.95 12.04 13.08
N ALA A 114 24.13 12.12 13.67
CA ALA A 114 24.54 11.28 14.78
C ALA A 114 24.89 12.12 16.01
N VAL A 115 24.38 11.71 17.18
CA VAL A 115 24.64 12.34 18.47
C VAL A 115 25.11 11.28 19.45
N GLY A 116 26.26 11.52 20.09
CA GLY A 116 26.82 10.58 21.07
C GLY A 116 27.20 9.22 20.49
N GLY A 117 27.40 9.12 19.16
CA GLY A 117 27.69 7.86 18.46
C GLY A 117 26.44 7.07 18.04
N ALA A 118 25.23 7.61 18.27
CA ALA A 118 23.98 7.01 17.85
C ALA A 118 23.36 7.82 16.70
N CYS A 119 22.82 7.13 15.68
CA CYS A 119 22.11 7.80 14.60
C CYS A 119 20.71 8.26 15.07
N ILE A 120 20.44 9.56 15.03
CA ILE A 120 19.16 10.14 15.46
C ILE A 120 18.29 10.60 14.29
N GLN A 121 18.85 10.71 13.09
CA GLN A 121 18.10 10.96 11.87
C GLN A 121 18.67 10.12 10.74
N SER A 122 17.81 9.37 10.07
CA SER A 122 18.19 8.52 8.95
C SER A 122 17.28 8.76 7.75
N GLU A 123 17.87 8.78 6.56
CA GLU A 123 17.13 8.64 5.30
C GLU A 123 17.17 7.19 4.82
N PHE A 124 16.16 6.81 4.05
CA PHE A 124 15.99 5.44 3.56
C PHE A 124 15.87 5.43 2.03
N GLU A 125 16.62 4.53 1.40
CA GLU A 125 16.51 4.17 -0.01
C GLU A 125 15.94 2.74 -0.12
N LEU A 126 14.78 2.57 -0.74
CA LEU A 126 14.20 1.27 -1.03
C LEU A 126 14.97 0.55 -2.13
N LEU A 127 15.55 -0.60 -1.78
CA LEU A 127 16.34 -1.46 -2.68
C LEU A 127 15.50 -2.60 -3.27
N ALA A 128 14.52 -3.09 -2.52
CA ALA A 128 13.54 -4.08 -2.94
C ALA A 128 12.31 -4.02 -2.03
N GLY A 129 11.14 -4.40 -2.53
CA GLY A 129 9.96 -4.53 -1.68
C GLY A 129 8.74 -5.00 -2.45
N SER A 130 8.07 -6.03 -1.93
CA SER A 130 6.81 -6.54 -2.45
C SER A 130 5.74 -6.53 -1.36
N TRP A 131 4.49 -6.49 -1.76
CA TRP A 131 3.35 -6.42 -0.86
C TRP A 131 2.21 -7.29 -1.34
N GLN A 132 1.41 -7.78 -0.39
CA GLN A 132 0.27 -8.64 -0.65
C GLN A 132 -0.92 -8.21 0.21
N ILE A 133 -2.11 -8.35 -0.36
CA ILE A 133 -3.39 -8.16 0.35
C ILE A 133 -4.24 -9.42 0.18
N TYR A 134 -4.74 -9.92 1.31
CA TYR A 134 -5.63 -11.08 1.36
C TYR A 134 -7.00 -10.67 1.88
N TYR A 135 -8.02 -11.40 1.44
CA TYR A 135 -9.36 -11.42 2.02
C TYR A 135 -9.55 -12.75 2.77
N ASP A 136 -9.92 -12.70 4.05
CA ASP A 136 -10.23 -13.89 4.85
C ASP A 136 -11.65 -13.81 5.44
N PRO A 137 -12.56 -14.74 5.11
CA PRO A 137 -13.88 -14.84 5.75
C PRO A 137 -13.85 -15.46 7.16
N ASN A 138 -12.70 -15.89 7.68
CA ASN A 138 -12.54 -16.41 9.04
C ASN A 138 -11.52 -15.56 9.83
N PRO A 139 -11.90 -14.37 10.32
CA PRO A 139 -10.96 -13.44 10.93
C PRO A 139 -10.15 -14.08 12.06
N ASN A 140 -8.84 -14.17 11.84
CA ASN A 140 -7.92 -14.86 12.71
C ASN A 140 -6.55 -14.18 12.80
N ALA A 141 -6.35 -13.05 12.11
CA ALA A 141 -5.10 -12.33 12.14
C ALA A 141 -4.74 -11.83 13.56
N ASP A 142 -3.53 -12.18 14.00
CA ASP A 142 -2.96 -11.72 15.26
C ASP A 142 -1.79 -10.79 14.96
N GLN A 143 -2.02 -9.48 15.12
CA GLN A 143 -1.01 -8.46 14.86
C GLN A 143 0.25 -8.63 15.74
N LEU A 144 0.15 -9.19 16.95
CA LEU A 144 1.29 -9.36 17.85
C LEU A 144 2.10 -10.61 17.50
N ALA A 145 1.43 -11.71 17.17
CA ALA A 145 2.10 -12.95 16.79
C ALA A 145 2.54 -12.95 15.32
N GLY A 146 1.98 -12.07 14.48
CA GLY A 146 2.21 -12.04 13.05
C GLY A 146 1.54 -13.19 12.28
N THR A 147 0.56 -13.86 12.86
CA THR A 147 -0.14 -15.01 12.24
C THR A 147 -1.45 -14.57 11.58
N GLY A 148 -1.95 -15.33 10.60
CA GLY A 148 -3.25 -15.06 9.96
C GLY A 148 -3.25 -13.95 8.88
N PHE A 149 -2.07 -13.51 8.43
CA PHE A 149 -1.96 -12.44 7.41
C PHE A 149 -1.88 -12.98 5.97
N GLN A 150 -1.74 -14.29 5.78
CA GLN A 150 -1.44 -14.91 4.48
C GLN A 150 -2.27 -16.19 4.21
N ASP A 151 -3.25 -16.51 5.05
CA ASP A 151 -4.06 -17.73 4.99
C ASP A 151 -5.44 -17.54 4.34
N GLY A 152 -5.79 -16.31 3.98
CA GLY A 152 -6.97 -15.98 3.18
C GLY A 152 -6.80 -16.19 1.67
N THR A 153 -7.73 -15.63 0.91
CA THR A 153 -7.64 -15.54 -0.55
C THR A 153 -6.79 -14.33 -0.93
N LEU A 154 -5.72 -14.52 -1.71
CA LEU A 154 -4.95 -13.42 -2.28
C LEU A 154 -5.83 -12.62 -3.24
N ILE A 155 -5.93 -11.30 -3.04
CA ILE A 155 -6.77 -10.43 -3.87
C ILE A 155 -5.98 -9.36 -4.61
N LEU A 156 -4.85 -8.92 -4.07
CA LEU A 156 -3.92 -7.99 -4.71
C LEU A 156 -2.48 -8.35 -4.34
N GLU A 157 -1.56 -8.19 -5.28
CA GLU A 157 -0.10 -8.27 -5.07
C GLU A 157 0.57 -7.20 -5.92
N GLY A 158 1.73 -6.74 -5.47
CA GLY A 158 2.55 -5.82 -6.24
C GLY A 158 3.96 -5.62 -5.69
N ASP A 159 4.67 -4.74 -6.38
CA ASP A 159 6.01 -4.30 -6.04
C ASP A 159 6.01 -2.79 -5.80
N PHE A 160 6.87 -2.32 -4.91
CA PHE A 160 7.12 -0.89 -4.73
C PHE A 160 8.20 -0.39 -5.69
N ASP A 161 8.06 0.86 -6.13
CA ASP A 161 9.06 1.54 -6.95
C ASP A 161 10.30 1.84 -6.10
N LEU A 162 11.48 1.51 -6.64
CA LEU A 162 12.75 1.66 -5.94
C LEU A 162 13.19 3.13 -5.84
N GLY A 163 14.02 3.44 -4.83
CA GLY A 163 14.59 4.78 -4.62
C GLY A 163 14.23 5.37 -3.26
N PHE A 164 14.16 6.69 -3.15
CA PHE A 164 13.91 7.36 -1.87
C PHE A 164 12.59 6.91 -1.21
N ALA A 165 12.69 6.38 0.00
CA ALA A 165 11.56 5.88 0.78
C ALA A 165 11.09 6.89 1.85
N GLY A 166 12.02 7.64 2.45
CA GLY A 166 11.71 8.73 3.37
C GLY A 166 12.74 8.94 4.47
N VAL A 167 12.31 9.53 5.59
CA VAL A 167 13.17 9.92 6.72
C VAL A 167 12.52 9.51 8.04
N PHE A 168 13.34 8.99 8.95
CA PHE A 168 12.96 8.69 10.33
C PHE A 168 13.82 9.52 11.29
N THR A 169 13.19 10.10 12.30
CA THR A 169 13.88 10.82 13.37
C THR A 169 13.65 10.10 14.68
N ALA A 170 14.73 9.61 15.27
CA ALA A 170 14.73 9.01 16.60
C ALA A 170 14.98 10.07 17.68
N ILE A 171 14.38 9.86 18.85
CA ILE A 171 14.59 10.67 20.04
C ILE A 171 15.43 9.84 21.00
N ALA A 172 16.56 10.40 21.43
CA ALA A 172 17.44 9.77 22.40
C ALA A 172 17.61 10.66 23.65
N ASP A 173 17.80 10.01 24.80
CA ASP A 173 18.19 10.67 26.06
C ASP A 173 19.43 9.98 26.66
N ALA A 174 19.76 10.30 27.93
CA ALA A 174 20.92 9.73 28.61
C ALA A 174 20.85 8.19 28.82
N THR A 175 19.69 7.58 28.60
CA THR A 175 19.44 6.14 28.76
C THR A 175 19.34 5.39 27.42
N GLY A 176 19.38 6.10 26.29
CA GLY A 176 19.32 5.52 24.96
C GLY A 176 18.17 6.08 24.11
N PHE A 177 17.74 5.32 23.10
CA PHE A 177 16.59 5.68 22.28
C PHE A 177 15.29 5.54 23.08
N VAL A 178 14.51 6.62 23.17
CA VAL A 178 13.27 6.68 23.95
C VAL A 178 12.03 6.87 23.11
N GLY A 179 12.19 7.27 21.85
CA GLY A 179 11.08 7.57 20.95
C GLY A 179 11.55 7.76 19.52
N GLY A 180 10.63 8.07 18.63
CA GLY A 180 10.93 8.35 17.24
C GLY A 180 9.71 8.23 16.36
N THR A 181 9.72 9.03 15.30
CA THR A 181 8.68 9.00 14.27
C THR A 181 9.29 9.13 12.87
N GLY A 182 8.61 8.55 11.90
CA GLY A 182 8.92 8.71 10.49
C GLY A 182 7.67 8.58 9.66
N SER A 183 7.67 9.17 8.47
CA SER A 183 6.55 9.05 7.54
C SER A 183 7.06 8.94 6.12
N ASN A 184 6.53 7.96 5.39
CA ASN A 184 6.99 7.63 4.05
C ASN A 184 5.80 7.63 3.08
N THR A 185 6.09 7.80 1.79
CA THR A 185 5.10 7.58 0.73
C THR A 185 5.73 6.69 -0.31
N LEU A 186 5.23 5.47 -0.42
CA LEU A 186 5.70 4.48 -1.38
C LEU A 186 4.72 4.38 -2.54
N GLN A 187 5.23 4.51 -3.76
CA GLN A 187 4.47 4.22 -4.97
C GLN A 187 4.82 2.83 -5.45
N GLY A 188 3.91 2.19 -6.18
CA GLY A 188 4.17 0.86 -6.69
C GLY A 188 3.24 0.46 -7.82
N THR A 189 3.57 -0.69 -8.39
CA THR A 189 2.79 -1.34 -9.45
C THR A 189 2.02 -2.51 -8.87
N VAL A 190 0.78 -2.69 -9.31
CA VAL A 190 0.00 -3.88 -9.00
C VAL A 190 0.33 -4.94 -10.05
N THR A 191 0.85 -6.09 -9.63
CA THR A 191 1.25 -7.20 -10.51
C THR A 191 0.18 -8.28 -10.59
N TYR A 192 -0.72 -8.32 -9.61
CA TYR A 192 -1.87 -9.22 -9.58
C TYR A 192 -3.11 -8.50 -9.07
N THR A 193 -4.23 -8.69 -9.76
CA THR A 193 -5.57 -8.33 -9.29
C THR A 193 -6.49 -9.53 -9.45
N ASN A 194 -7.19 -9.89 -8.38
CA ASN A 194 -8.22 -10.91 -8.45
C ASN A 194 -9.53 -10.30 -9.01
N SER A 195 -9.90 -10.69 -10.23
CA SER A 195 -11.07 -10.17 -10.94
C SER A 195 -12.41 -10.55 -10.32
N ASP A 196 -12.44 -11.53 -9.41
CA ASP A 196 -13.65 -11.85 -8.65
C ASP A 196 -13.96 -10.79 -7.59
N PHE A 197 -12.93 -10.07 -7.14
CA PHE A 197 -13.03 -8.99 -6.15
C PHE A 197 -13.03 -7.62 -6.82
N PHE A 198 -12.22 -7.39 -7.85
CA PHE A 198 -12.04 -6.06 -8.41
C PHE A 198 -12.53 -5.96 -9.85
N THR A 199 -13.11 -4.81 -10.19
CA THR A 199 -13.40 -4.46 -11.58
C THR A 199 -13.29 -2.95 -11.76
N PRO A 200 -12.49 -2.46 -12.73
CA PRO A 200 -11.51 -3.21 -13.52
C PRO A 200 -10.27 -3.58 -12.69
N ASP A 201 -9.29 -4.24 -13.31
CA ASP A 201 -8.01 -4.54 -12.68
C ASP A 201 -7.32 -3.27 -12.18
N LEU A 202 -6.59 -3.39 -11.07
CA LEU A 202 -5.78 -2.30 -10.52
C LEU A 202 -4.37 -2.39 -11.12
N VAL A 203 -3.74 -1.23 -11.36
CA VAL A 203 -2.44 -1.16 -12.07
C VAL A 203 -1.37 -0.41 -11.30
N GLY A 204 -1.74 0.32 -10.24
CA GLY A 204 -0.78 1.04 -9.43
C GLY A 204 -1.32 1.31 -8.04
N THR A 205 -0.40 1.60 -7.13
CA THR A 205 -0.73 1.90 -5.74
C THR A 205 0.11 3.06 -5.21
N THR A 206 -0.41 3.73 -4.18
CA THR A 206 0.34 4.69 -3.38
C THR A 206 -0.02 4.47 -1.92
N VAL A 207 0.98 4.17 -1.10
CA VAL A 207 0.86 3.93 0.33
C VAL A 207 1.51 5.09 1.08
N GLY A 208 0.76 5.76 1.94
CA GLY A 208 1.31 6.67 2.95
C GLY A 208 1.44 5.92 4.27
N THR A 209 2.57 6.08 4.96
CA THR A 209 2.79 5.44 6.27
C THR A 209 3.24 6.43 7.33
N GLU A 210 2.92 6.11 8.58
CA GLU A 210 3.49 6.70 9.77
C GLU A 210 4.05 5.60 10.67
N LEU A 211 5.33 5.69 11.03
CA LEU A 211 6.01 4.74 11.90
C LEU A 211 6.35 5.42 13.22
N LYS A 212 6.09 4.73 14.34
CA LYS A 212 6.32 5.24 15.70
C LYS A 212 7.10 4.23 16.53
N PHE A 213 8.06 4.73 17.29
CA PHE A 213 8.91 3.95 18.19
C PHE A 213 8.80 4.47 19.64
N GLY A 214 9.07 3.59 20.62
CA GLY A 214 9.22 3.97 22.02
C GLY A 214 8.00 4.71 22.58
N ASN A 215 8.25 5.83 23.26
CA ASN A 215 7.25 6.65 23.94
C ASN A 215 6.29 7.39 23.00
N ASP A 216 6.60 7.48 21.70
CA ASP A 216 5.72 8.11 20.71
C ASP A 216 4.62 7.17 20.22
N ARG A 217 4.69 5.89 20.60
CA ARG A 217 3.63 4.91 20.33
C ARG A 217 2.37 5.23 21.12
N THR A 218 1.23 4.96 20.50
CA THR A 218 -0.10 5.10 21.10
C THR A 218 -0.77 3.76 21.38
N ASP A 219 -0.14 2.64 21.03
CA ASP A 219 -0.66 1.29 21.22
C ASP A 219 -0.32 0.68 22.59
N GLY A 220 0.06 1.50 23.55
CA GLY A 220 0.41 1.07 24.91
C GLY A 220 1.78 0.39 25.00
N GLY A 221 2.60 0.43 23.94
CA GLY A 221 3.95 -0.12 23.94
C GLY A 221 3.99 -1.64 23.85
N VAL A 222 2.92 -2.27 23.35
CA VAL A 222 2.86 -3.73 23.20
C VAL A 222 3.77 -4.16 22.06
N LEU A 223 4.78 -4.96 22.40
CA LEU A 223 5.77 -5.48 21.46
C LEU A 223 5.28 -6.75 20.79
N VAL A 224 5.70 -6.95 19.55
CA VAL A 224 5.40 -8.15 18.76
C VAL A 224 6.23 -9.33 19.25
N THR A 225 5.73 -10.53 19.01
CA THR A 225 6.41 -11.81 19.29
C THR A 225 6.71 -12.60 18.02
N GLY A 226 6.22 -12.13 16.87
CA GLY A 226 6.48 -12.70 15.54
C GLY A 226 6.05 -11.72 14.44
N THR A 227 6.29 -12.12 13.21
CA THR A 227 5.88 -11.42 11.98
C THR A 227 5.30 -12.46 11.01
N PRO A 228 4.60 -12.03 9.95
CA PRO A 228 4.16 -12.94 8.89
C PRO A 228 5.28 -13.67 8.15
N PHE A 229 6.52 -13.16 8.21
CA PHE A 229 7.66 -13.68 7.46
C PHE A 229 8.67 -14.44 8.33
N ASN A 230 8.76 -14.06 9.61
CA ASN A 230 9.74 -14.51 10.58
C ASN A 230 9.07 -14.70 11.95
N SER A 231 9.21 -15.88 12.55
CA SER A 231 8.72 -16.15 13.91
C SER A 231 9.58 -17.23 14.59
N PRO A 232 10.01 -17.06 15.86
CA PRO A 232 9.70 -15.93 16.76
C PRO A 232 10.56 -14.67 16.50
N VAL A 233 10.11 -13.53 17.01
CA VAL A 233 10.84 -12.25 17.02
C VAL A 233 10.95 -11.70 18.44
N THR A 234 12.13 -11.14 18.76
CA THR A 234 12.38 -10.42 20.01
C THR A 234 12.81 -8.99 19.68
N CYS A 235 12.02 -8.02 20.14
CA CYS A 235 12.32 -6.61 19.97
C CYS A 235 13.44 -6.17 20.93
N SER A 236 14.57 -5.74 20.39
CA SER A 236 15.74 -5.30 21.14
C SER A 236 16.61 -4.41 20.27
N VAL A 237 16.71 -3.13 20.64
CA VAL A 237 17.59 -2.17 19.94
C VAL A 237 19.06 -2.56 20.09
N GLU A 238 19.43 -3.13 21.25
CA GLU A 238 20.76 -3.67 21.51
C GLU A 238 21.11 -4.80 20.53
N ASP A 239 20.12 -5.60 20.12
CA ASP A 239 20.30 -6.68 19.14
C ASP A 239 20.01 -6.24 17.69
N GLY A 240 19.76 -4.94 17.45
CA GLY A 240 19.48 -4.40 16.11
C GLY A 240 18.09 -4.75 15.58
N THR A 241 17.15 -5.16 16.45
CA THR A 241 15.76 -5.43 16.08
C THR A 241 14.82 -4.39 16.68
N ILE A 242 14.28 -3.50 15.86
CA ILE A 242 13.37 -2.44 16.30
C ILE A 242 11.93 -2.83 15.99
N CYS A 243 11.05 -2.74 16.99
CA CYS A 243 9.62 -2.93 16.78
C CYS A 243 8.89 -1.60 16.85
N LEU A 244 8.07 -1.36 15.84
CA LEU A 244 7.39 -0.11 15.53
C LEU A 244 5.88 -0.31 15.56
N GLN A 245 5.17 0.75 15.90
CA GLN A 245 3.76 0.88 15.58
C GLN A 245 3.71 1.54 14.21
N ALA A 246 2.82 1.05 13.36
CA ALA A 246 2.64 1.54 12.02
C ALA A 246 1.18 1.87 11.77
N ASP A 247 0.97 3.01 11.14
CA ASP A 247 -0.30 3.43 10.55
C ASP A 247 -0.08 3.61 9.05
N ALA A 248 -1.08 3.29 8.25
CA ALA A 248 -0.98 3.43 6.82
C ALA A 248 -2.33 3.68 6.16
N ASN A 249 -2.31 4.43 5.08
CA ASN A 249 -3.40 4.50 4.12
C ASN A 249 -2.88 4.11 2.73
N GLN A 250 -3.71 3.45 1.95
CA GLN A 250 -3.34 2.99 0.62
C GLN A 250 -4.41 3.37 -0.38
N SER A 251 -3.96 3.92 -1.52
CA SER A 251 -4.80 4.20 -2.67
C SER A 251 -4.37 3.36 -3.87
N PHE A 252 -5.29 3.14 -4.80
CA PHE A 252 -5.06 2.40 -6.03
C PHE A 252 -5.53 3.16 -7.26
N ARG A 253 -4.84 2.90 -8.36
CA ARG A 253 -5.23 3.34 -9.70
C ARG A 253 -5.77 2.15 -10.48
N ALA A 254 -6.96 2.31 -11.02
CA ALA A 254 -7.60 1.34 -11.90
C ALA A 254 -7.00 1.38 -13.32
N ALA A 255 -7.02 0.26 -14.03
CA ALA A 255 -6.70 0.21 -15.46
C ALA A 255 -7.66 1.12 -16.25
N GLU A 256 -7.13 1.83 -17.23
CA GLU A 256 -7.97 2.58 -18.16
C GLU A 256 -8.76 1.60 -19.04
N VAL A 257 -10.08 1.57 -18.87
CA VAL A 257 -10.99 0.80 -19.72
C VAL A 257 -11.60 1.74 -20.75
N PRO A 258 -11.36 1.55 -22.06
CA PRO A 258 -12.00 2.36 -23.10
C PRO A 258 -13.51 2.35 -22.93
N GLU A 259 -14.13 3.52 -22.91
CA GLU A 259 -15.56 3.59 -22.66
C GLU A 259 -16.33 2.84 -23.77
N PRO A 260 -17.41 2.11 -23.42
CA PRO A 260 -18.26 1.43 -24.39
C PRO A 260 -18.79 2.38 -25.48
N ALA A 261 -19.02 3.65 -25.14
CA ALA A 261 -19.47 4.68 -26.07
C ALA A 261 -18.38 5.03 -27.10
N THR A 262 -17.11 5.13 -26.72
CA THR A 262 -16.00 5.36 -27.67
C THR A 262 -15.83 4.19 -28.63
N VAL A 263 -15.96 2.95 -28.16
CA VAL A 263 -15.89 1.75 -29.02
C VAL A 263 -17.08 1.71 -29.99
N ALA A 264 -18.29 1.99 -29.49
CA ALA A 264 -19.49 2.07 -30.32
C ALA A 264 -19.36 3.19 -31.37
N LEU A 265 -18.88 4.37 -31.00
CA LEU A 265 -18.74 5.51 -31.90
C LEU A 265 -17.65 5.29 -32.96
N LEU A 266 -16.54 4.65 -32.60
CA LEU A 266 -15.53 4.17 -33.56
C LEU A 266 -16.15 3.17 -34.54
N GLY A 267 -16.95 2.22 -34.02
CA GLY A 267 -17.70 1.26 -34.83
C GLY A 267 -18.65 1.94 -35.81
N PHE A 268 -19.45 2.90 -35.34
CA PHE A 268 -20.35 3.68 -36.19
C PHE A 268 -19.61 4.56 -37.19
N GLY A 269 -18.47 5.14 -36.81
CA GLY A 269 -17.62 5.92 -37.70
C GLY A 269 -17.07 5.08 -38.86
N LEU A 270 -16.62 3.85 -38.58
CA LEU A 270 -16.14 2.91 -39.60
C LEU A 270 -17.27 2.45 -40.54
N VAL A 271 -18.46 2.14 -39.99
CA VAL A 271 -19.65 1.81 -40.81
C VAL A 271 -20.03 2.99 -41.70
N GLY A 272 -20.00 4.22 -41.17
CA GLY A 272 -20.23 5.45 -41.93
C GLY A 272 -19.24 5.64 -43.08
N LEU A 273 -17.95 5.39 -42.86
CA LEU A 273 -16.90 5.46 -43.89
C LEU A 273 -17.08 4.41 -44.99
N VAL A 274 -17.45 3.18 -44.64
CA VAL A 274 -17.74 2.11 -45.63
C VAL A 274 -18.99 2.46 -46.45
N ALA A 275 -20.03 3.01 -45.82
CA ALA A 275 -21.24 3.48 -46.51
C ALA A 275 -20.93 4.64 -47.47
N LEU A 276 -20.05 5.57 -47.07
CA LEU A 276 -19.59 6.66 -47.93
C LEU A 276 -18.78 6.16 -49.14
N ARG A 277 -17.91 5.15 -48.97
CA ARG A 277 -17.15 4.56 -50.07
C ARG A 277 -18.04 3.88 -51.11
N ARG A 278 -19.11 3.20 -50.67
CA ARG A 278 -20.11 2.58 -51.57
C ARG A 278 -20.94 3.59 -52.38
N ARG A 279 -21.02 4.85 -51.94
CA ARG A 279 -21.70 5.91 -52.69
C ARG A 279 -20.82 6.57 -53.75
N MET A 280 -19.50 6.39 -53.67
CA MET A 280 -18.54 6.99 -54.62
C MET A 280 -18.09 6.01 -55.72
N SER A 281 -18.43 4.73 -55.59
CA SER A 281 -18.38 3.71 -56.66
C SER A 281 -19.72 3.63 -57.38
#